data_AF-A0A931UH19-F1
#
_entry.id   AF-A0A931UH19-F1
#
_cell.length_a   1.000
_cell.length_b   1.000
_cell.length_c   1.000
_cell.angle_alpha   90.00
_cell.angle_beta   90.00
_cell.angle_gamma   90.00
#
_symmetry.space_group_name_H-M   'P 1'
#
loop_
_entity.id
_entity.type
_entity.pdbx_description
1 polymer ?
#
loop_
_entity_poly.entity_id
_entity_poly.type
_entity_poly.pdbx_seq_one_letter_code
_entity_poly.pdbx_strand_id
1 'polypeptide(L)'
;MRKLMMAFILIMLPGVAFGLEQSFTQQGLKATVKLSPEKLETDGKAQLSLKLNKDGTAVTDREVILEVYERNADQPIIKRRVDILDAEYIDAWKFENAGDYKIVIKIRDLQKPDEIIQYELMATVRGAGEGHGFFAHHFSGEGEWGWWGAGLMIIMMVPMMVLVL
;
A
#
# COMPACT_ATOMS: atom_id res chain seq x y z
N MET A 1 44.26 -39.30 -3.48
CA MET A 1 44.64 -37.96 -3.93
C MET A 1 43.38 -37.12 -4.10
N ARG A 2 43.39 -35.95 -3.47
CA ARG A 2 42.76 -34.68 -3.84
C ARG A 2 41.24 -34.61 -4.11
N LYS A 3 40.58 -34.02 -3.09
CA LYS A 3 39.70 -32.82 -3.15
C LYS A 3 38.41 -33.01 -3.97
N LEU A 4 37.27 -33.26 -3.32
CA LEU A 4 36.40 -32.21 -2.78
C LEU A 4 36.27 -31.03 -3.76
N MET A 5 35.33 -31.15 -4.70
CA MET A 5 34.96 -30.10 -5.64
C MET A 5 33.45 -29.90 -5.43
N MET A 6 33.08 -29.27 -4.32
CA MET A 6 32.85 -27.83 -4.22
C MET A 6 31.56 -27.45 -4.94
N ALA A 7 30.54 -27.25 -4.12
CA ALA A 7 29.20 -26.80 -4.45
C ALA A 7 29.25 -25.57 -5.37
N PHE A 8 28.61 -25.68 -6.53
CA PHE A 8 28.07 -24.54 -7.25
C PHE A 8 26.56 -24.57 -7.13
N ILE A 9 26.09 -24.31 -5.91
CA ILE A 9 24.81 -23.66 -5.68
C ILE A 9 25.01 -22.22 -6.15
N LEU A 10 24.89 -21.96 -7.46
CA LEU A 10 24.68 -20.60 -7.93
C LEU A 10 23.18 -20.35 -7.83
N ILE A 11 22.81 -19.85 -6.66
CA ILE A 11 21.50 -19.35 -6.29
C ILE A 11 21.05 -18.43 -7.41
N MET A 12 20.05 -18.87 -8.18
CA MET A 12 19.12 -17.97 -8.85
C MET A 12 18.54 -17.08 -7.75
N LEU A 13 19.12 -15.90 -7.53
CA LEU A 13 18.44 -14.83 -6.80
C LEU A 13 17.29 -14.39 -7.71
N PRO A 14 16.01 -14.66 -7.37
CA PRO A 14 14.92 -13.99 -8.05
C PRO A 14 15.10 -12.51 -7.76
N GLY A 15 15.05 -11.69 -8.82
CA GLY A 15 15.36 -10.27 -8.79
C GLY A 15 14.84 -9.59 -7.54
N VAL A 16 15.73 -8.90 -6.84
CA VAL A 16 15.38 -7.96 -5.78
C VAL A 16 14.67 -6.80 -6.46
N ALA A 17 13.38 -6.97 -6.74
CA ALA A 17 12.48 -5.85 -6.93
C ALA A 17 12.50 -5.12 -5.59
N PHE A 18 13.21 -3.99 -5.54
CA PHE A 18 13.15 -3.09 -4.41
C PHE A 18 11.73 -2.55 -4.37
N GLY A 19 10.85 -3.25 -3.65
CA GLY A 19 9.55 -2.73 -3.30
C GLY A 19 9.78 -1.47 -2.48
N LEU A 20 9.07 -0.41 -2.82
CA LEU A 20 9.13 0.84 -2.09
C LEU A 20 8.54 0.59 -0.69
N GLU A 21 9.42 0.39 0.28
CA GLU A 21 9.07 0.16 1.68
C GLU A 21 9.09 1.50 2.42
N GLN A 22 7.97 1.84 3.07
CA GLN A 22 7.91 2.94 4.02
C GLN A 22 7.26 2.50 5.32
N SER A 23 7.65 3.16 6.40
CA SER A 23 7.05 2.93 7.70
C SER A 23 6.52 4.22 8.31
N PHE A 24 5.31 4.15 8.85
CA PHE A 24 4.62 5.24 9.51
C PHE A 24 4.36 4.86 10.95
N THR A 25 4.67 5.76 11.89
CA THR A 25 4.43 5.52 13.31
C THR A 25 3.42 6.55 13.83
N GLN A 26 2.33 6.08 14.44
CA GLN A 26 1.32 6.91 15.06
C GLN A 26 0.80 6.23 16.33
N GLN A 27 0.77 6.97 17.45
CA GLN A 27 0.27 6.47 18.75
C GLN A 27 0.92 5.14 19.20
N GLY A 28 2.20 4.94 18.89
CA GLY A 28 2.95 3.72 19.19
C GLY A 28 2.72 2.57 18.21
N LEU A 29 1.73 2.67 17.31
CA LEU A 29 1.54 1.73 16.20
C LEU A 29 2.43 2.13 15.02
N LYS A 30 3.29 1.21 14.59
CA LYS A 30 4.11 1.29 13.40
C LYS A 30 3.49 0.45 12.29
N ALA A 31 3.04 1.10 11.23
CA ALA A 31 2.63 0.48 9.98
C ALA A 31 3.79 0.49 8.99
N THR A 32 4.24 -0.68 8.54
CA THR A 32 5.20 -0.83 7.45
C THR A 32 4.44 -1.23 6.20
N VAL A 33 4.48 -0.38 5.17
CA VAL A 33 3.84 -0.61 3.88
C VAL A 33 4.91 -0.83 2.82
N LYS A 34 4.78 -1.89 2.03
CA LYS A 34 5.64 -2.24 0.89
C LYS A 34 4.80 -2.25 -0.37
N LEU A 35 5.28 -1.56 -1.40
CA LEU A 35 4.64 -1.51 -2.70
C LEU A 35 5.53 -2.11 -3.78
N SER A 36 4.97 -2.92 -4.65
CA SER A 36 5.67 -3.47 -5.81
C SER A 36 4.75 -3.62 -7.02
N PRO A 37 5.28 -3.65 -8.25
CA PRO A 37 6.64 -3.27 -8.64
C PRO A 37 6.90 -1.77 -8.43
N GLU A 38 8.16 -1.32 -8.51
CA GLU A 38 8.51 0.11 -8.42
C GLU A 38 7.84 0.95 -9.52
N LYS A 39 7.79 0.39 -10.74
CA LYS A 39 7.17 1.03 -11.90
C LYS A 39 5.79 0.47 -12.21
N LEU A 40 4.81 1.34 -12.41
CA LEU A 40 3.42 0.95 -12.63
C LEU A 40 2.97 1.12 -14.08
N GLU A 41 2.38 0.05 -14.61
CA GLU A 41 1.85 -0.03 -15.98
C GLU A 41 0.44 -0.61 -15.97
N THR A 42 -0.38 -0.23 -16.95
CA THR A 42 -1.69 -0.83 -17.19
C THR A 42 -1.57 -2.32 -17.41
N ASP A 43 -2.54 -3.09 -16.90
CA ASP A 43 -2.58 -4.56 -16.87
C ASP A 43 -1.44 -5.23 -16.08
N GLY A 44 -0.47 -4.44 -15.60
CA GLY A 44 0.56 -4.81 -14.65
C GLY A 44 -0.03 -5.12 -13.28
N LYS A 45 0.57 -6.08 -12.58
CA LYS A 45 0.14 -6.48 -11.23
C LYS A 45 0.82 -5.58 -10.20
N ALA A 46 0.04 -4.73 -9.53
CA ALA A 46 0.45 -4.02 -8.33
C ALA A 46 0.21 -4.89 -7.10
N GLN A 47 1.09 -4.80 -6.12
CA GLN A 47 1.03 -5.50 -4.86
C GLN A 47 1.34 -4.55 -3.72
N LEU A 48 0.56 -4.67 -2.65
CA LEU A 48 0.73 -3.98 -1.38
C LEU A 48 0.91 -5.00 -0.27
N SER A 49 1.90 -4.75 0.57
CA SER A 49 2.14 -5.50 1.82
C SER A 49 2.05 -4.53 2.98
N LEU A 50 1.27 -4.84 4.02
CA LEU A 50 1.14 -4.02 5.21
C LEU A 50 1.39 -4.88 6.46
N LYS A 51 2.37 -4.47 7.24
CA LYS A 51 2.70 -5.08 8.53
C LYS A 51 2.50 -4.07 9.66
N LEU A 52 1.84 -4.50 10.73
CA LEU A 52 1.60 -3.68 11.91
C LEU A 52 2.44 -4.16 13.09
N ASN A 53 3.09 -3.23 13.78
CA ASN A 53 3.80 -3.52 15.02
C ASN A 53 3.54 -2.42 16.06
N LYS A 54 3.44 -2.77 17.33
CA LYS A 54 3.37 -1.84 18.46
C LYS A 54 4.40 -2.25 19.49
N ASP A 55 5.29 -1.33 19.85
CA ASP A 55 6.37 -1.57 20.81
C ASP A 55 7.23 -2.81 20.50
N GLY A 56 7.45 -3.10 19.21
CA GLY A 56 8.20 -4.26 18.74
C GLY A 56 7.41 -5.57 18.62
N THR A 57 6.13 -5.59 19.00
CA THR A 57 5.25 -6.76 18.89
C THR A 57 4.33 -6.63 17.67
N ALA A 58 4.13 -7.70 16.91
CA ALA A 58 3.19 -7.71 15.79
C ALA A 58 1.75 -7.50 16.28
N VAL A 59 0.99 -6.65 15.59
CA VAL A 59 -0.40 -6.33 15.92
C VAL A 59 -1.31 -6.95 14.87
N THR A 60 -2.23 -7.79 15.32
CA THR A 60 -3.08 -8.63 14.48
C THR A 60 -4.58 -8.32 14.63
N ASP A 61 -4.95 -7.68 15.73
CA ASP A 61 -6.32 -7.34 16.15
C ASP A 61 -6.80 -5.98 15.60
N ARG A 62 -6.51 -5.72 14.32
CA ARG A 62 -6.84 -4.46 13.64
C ARG A 62 -7.60 -4.74 12.35
N GLU A 63 -8.71 -4.02 12.17
CA GLU A 63 -9.41 -3.99 10.89
C GLU A 63 -8.59 -3.14 9.92
N VAL A 64 -8.27 -3.69 8.75
CA VAL A 64 -7.62 -2.98 7.65
C VAL A 64 -8.60 -2.83 6.50
N ILE A 65 -8.77 -1.60 6.04
CA ILE A 65 -9.57 -1.26 4.87
C ILE A 65 -8.65 -0.65 3.83
N LEU A 66 -8.59 -1.26 2.66
CA LEU A 66 -7.89 -0.74 1.48
C LEU A 66 -8.92 -0.19 0.50
N GLU A 67 -8.75 1.06 0.10
CA GLU A 67 -9.56 1.72 -0.92
C GLU A 67 -8.65 2.33 -2.00
N VAL A 68 -8.91 2.03 -3.26
CA VAL A 68 -8.20 2.61 -4.42
C VAL A 68 -9.19 3.45 -5.21
N TYR A 69 -8.81 4.69 -5.50
CA TYR A 69 -9.59 5.68 -6.22
C TYR A 69 -8.81 6.14 -7.46
N GLU A 70 -9.51 6.40 -8.55
CA GLU A 70 -8.97 7.27 -9.60
C GLU A 70 -8.97 8.72 -9.10
N ARG A 71 -8.02 9.56 -9.53
CA ARG A 71 -7.78 10.92 -8.99
C ARG A 71 -9.01 11.81 -8.84
N ASN A 72 -10.02 11.63 -9.70
CA ASN A 72 -11.25 12.44 -9.71
C ASN A 72 -12.51 11.62 -9.39
N ALA A 73 -12.37 10.39 -8.89
CA ALA A 73 -13.50 9.54 -8.55
C ALA A 73 -13.89 9.70 -7.08
N ASP A 74 -15.18 9.92 -6.83
CA ASP A 74 -15.74 10.00 -5.47
C ASP A 74 -15.98 8.60 -4.86
N GLN A 75 -15.93 7.56 -5.68
CA GLN A 75 -16.10 6.16 -5.26
C GLN A 75 -14.82 5.36 -5.52
N PRO A 76 -14.47 4.44 -4.62
CA PRO A 76 -13.31 3.58 -4.83
C PRO A 76 -13.59 2.54 -5.92
N ILE A 77 -12.66 2.37 -6.85
CA ILE A 77 -12.67 1.29 -7.85
C ILE A 77 -12.30 -0.06 -7.23
N ILE A 78 -11.56 -0.05 -6.12
CA ILE A 78 -11.26 -1.24 -5.31
C ILE A 78 -11.56 -0.89 -3.86
N LYS A 79 -12.36 -1.73 -3.20
CA LYS A 79 -12.61 -1.65 -1.76
C LYS A 79 -12.50 -3.02 -1.14
N ARG A 80 -11.52 -3.20 -0.26
CA ARG A 80 -11.22 -4.46 0.43
C ARG A 80 -11.17 -4.22 1.93
N ARG A 81 -11.63 -5.20 2.70
CA ARG A 81 -11.66 -5.18 4.16
C ARG A 81 -11.13 -6.49 4.69
N VAL A 82 -10.29 -6.41 5.70
CA VAL A 82 -9.80 -7.56 6.48
C VAL A 82 -9.96 -7.24 7.95
N ASP A 83 -10.70 -8.07 8.67
CA ASP A 83 -11.08 -7.80 10.06
C ASP A 83 -9.96 -8.19 11.06
N ILE A 84 -9.12 -9.17 10.71
CA ILE A 84 -8.02 -9.68 11.54
C ILE A 84 -6.82 -9.98 10.63
N LEU A 85 -5.64 -9.50 11.00
CA LEU A 85 -4.38 -9.81 10.31
C LEU A 85 -3.74 -11.05 10.93
N ASP A 86 -3.25 -12.00 10.14
CA ASP A 86 -2.50 -13.14 10.72
C ASP A 86 -1.06 -12.73 11.10
N ALA A 87 -0.40 -11.94 10.25
CA ALA A 87 0.95 -11.39 10.48
C ALA A 87 1.26 -10.20 9.56
N GLU A 88 0.81 -10.29 8.32
CA GLU A 88 0.98 -9.27 7.28
C GLU A 88 -0.24 -9.32 6.36
N TYR A 89 -0.79 -8.16 6.05
CA TYR A 89 -1.79 -8.02 5.01
C TYR A 89 -1.09 -7.95 3.66
N ILE A 90 -1.40 -8.88 2.76
CA ILE A 90 -0.86 -8.87 1.40
C ILE A 90 -2.03 -8.81 0.44
N ASP A 91 -1.97 -7.85 -0.46
CA ASP A 91 -3.00 -7.67 -1.46
C ASP A 91 -2.43 -7.31 -2.82
N ALA A 92 -3.13 -7.69 -3.88
CA ALA A 92 -2.71 -7.42 -5.23
C ALA A 92 -3.88 -7.09 -6.16
N TRP A 93 -3.65 -6.20 -7.10
CA TRP A 93 -4.61 -5.80 -8.10
C TRP A 93 -3.92 -5.39 -9.41
N LYS A 94 -4.72 -5.06 -10.41
CA LYS A 94 -4.25 -4.52 -11.68
C LYS A 94 -4.92 -3.17 -11.90
N PHE A 95 -4.21 -2.29 -12.58
CA PHE A 95 -4.78 -1.03 -13.05
C PHE A 95 -5.24 -1.22 -14.49
N GLU A 96 -6.54 -1.03 -14.73
CA GLU A 96 -7.13 -1.18 -16.07
C GLU A 96 -6.80 0.03 -16.96
N ASN A 97 -6.72 1.23 -16.36
CA ASN A 97 -6.48 2.47 -17.08
C ASN A 97 -5.16 3.11 -16.65
N ALA A 98 -4.58 3.91 -17.54
CA ALA A 98 -3.47 4.78 -17.22
C ALA A 98 -3.99 6.02 -16.49
N GLY A 99 -3.16 6.60 -15.62
CA GLY A 99 -3.48 7.84 -14.94
C GLY A 99 -3.06 7.84 -13.48
N ASP A 100 -3.59 8.80 -12.75
CA ASP A 100 -3.28 9.02 -11.35
C ASP A 100 -4.32 8.33 -10.46
N TYR A 101 -3.82 7.61 -9.45
CA TYR A 101 -4.61 6.87 -8.49
C TYR A 101 -4.26 7.30 -7.07
N LYS A 102 -5.28 7.31 -6.21
CA LYS A 102 -5.15 7.47 -4.75
C LYS A 102 -5.46 6.15 -4.07
N ILE A 103 -4.54 5.67 -3.26
CA ILE A 103 -4.71 4.52 -2.39
C ILE A 103 -4.86 5.03 -0.97
N VAL A 104 -5.89 4.58 -0.27
CA VAL A 104 -6.17 4.91 1.12
C VAL A 104 -6.18 3.62 1.92
N ILE A 105 -5.36 3.57 2.96
CA ILE A 105 -5.31 2.47 3.93
C ILE A 105 -5.86 3.01 5.24
N LYS A 106 -6.95 2.43 5.74
CA LYS A 106 -7.52 2.74 7.05
C LYS A 106 -7.30 1.56 7.98
N ILE A 107 -6.85 1.85 9.19
CA ILE A 107 -6.53 0.87 10.22
C ILE A 107 -7.35 1.24 11.45
N ARG A 108 -8.27 0.37 11.84
CA ARG A 108 -9.18 0.60 12.97
C ARG A 108 -8.90 -0.40 14.08
N ASP A 109 -8.93 0.09 15.31
CA ASP A 109 -8.99 -0.73 16.50
C ASP A 109 -10.42 -1.24 16.73
N LEU A 110 -10.62 -2.57 16.72
CA LEU A 110 -11.94 -3.17 16.96
C LEU A 110 -12.47 -2.88 18.38
N GLN A 111 -11.58 -2.64 19.36
CA GLN A 111 -11.94 -2.29 20.72
C GLN A 111 -12.19 -0.79 20.90
N LYS A 112 -11.69 0.04 19.96
CA LYS A 112 -11.83 1.49 19.95
C LYS A 112 -12.17 1.98 18.54
N PRO A 113 -13.42 1.78 18.09
CA PRO A 113 -13.80 1.99 16.69
C PRO A 113 -13.64 3.45 16.21
N ASP A 114 -13.58 4.39 17.15
CA ASP A 114 -13.36 5.82 16.90
C ASP A 114 -11.88 6.18 16.65
N GLU A 115 -10.94 5.29 16.98
CA GLU A 115 -9.52 5.44 16.67
C GLU A 115 -9.22 4.80 15.31
N ILE A 116 -9.27 5.62 14.25
CA ILE A 116 -8.91 5.22 12.88
C ILE A 116 -7.63 5.93 12.47
N ILE A 117 -6.63 5.14 12.07
CA ILE A 117 -5.40 5.62 11.47
C ILE A 117 -5.55 5.52 9.96
N GLN A 118 -5.25 6.60 9.23
CA GLN A 118 -5.37 6.66 7.78
C GLN A 118 -4.02 7.00 7.13
N TYR A 119 -3.64 6.23 6.12
CA TYR A 119 -2.49 6.49 5.25
C TYR A 119 -2.96 6.68 3.81
N GLU A 120 -2.35 7.64 3.12
CA GLU A 120 -2.65 7.94 1.72
C GLU A 120 -1.39 7.79 0.86
N LEU A 121 -1.56 7.14 -0.29
CA LEU A 121 -0.51 6.93 -1.27
C LEU A 121 -1.03 7.34 -2.64
N MET A 122 -0.17 7.94 -3.45
CA MET A 122 -0.44 8.21 -4.86
C MET A 122 0.26 7.18 -5.73
N ALA A 123 -0.34 6.84 -6.85
CA ALA A 123 0.25 6.00 -7.87
C ALA A 123 0.02 6.66 -9.23
N THR A 124 1.07 6.78 -10.03
CA THR A 124 0.96 7.19 -11.44
C THR A 124 1.15 5.96 -12.31
N VAL A 125 0.12 5.54 -13.04
CA VAL A 125 0.11 4.34 -13.88
C VAL A 125 0.26 4.73 -15.34
N ARG A 126 1.20 4.10 -16.03
CA ARG A 126 1.40 4.33 -17.47
C ARG A 126 0.54 3.40 -18.34
N GLY A 127 0.06 3.90 -19.48
CA GLY A 127 -0.65 3.09 -20.47
C GLY A 127 0.25 2.19 -21.32
N ALA A 128 -0.28 1.04 -21.72
CA ALA A 128 0.31 0.12 -22.70
C ALA A 128 0.19 0.72 -24.11
N GLY A 129 1.02 1.73 -24.40
CA GLY A 129 1.07 2.42 -25.69
C GLY A 129 2.41 3.11 -25.88
N GLU A 130 2.95 2.98 -27.09
CA GLU A 130 4.27 3.47 -27.52
C GLU A 130 4.59 4.88 -27.02
N GLY A 131 5.85 5.07 -26.62
CA GLY A 131 6.38 6.35 -26.16
C GLY A 131 6.48 7.39 -27.26
N HIS A 132 5.36 7.93 -27.72
CA HIS A 132 5.30 9.15 -28.54
C HIS A 132 3.98 9.90 -28.24
N GLY A 133 3.86 10.41 -27.01
CA GLY A 133 2.73 11.23 -26.57
C GLY A 133 3.24 12.49 -25.90
N PHE A 134 2.76 13.64 -26.40
CA PHE A 134 3.07 15.05 -26.12
C PHE A 134 3.25 15.49 -24.63
N PHE A 135 3.10 14.61 -23.65
CA PHE A 135 3.22 14.91 -22.21
C PHE A 135 4.54 14.43 -21.55
N ALA A 136 5.47 13.84 -22.30
CA ALA A 136 6.71 13.24 -21.78
C ALA A 136 7.75 14.21 -21.17
N HIS A 137 7.51 15.53 -21.14
CA HIS A 137 8.55 16.52 -20.86
C HIS A 137 8.46 17.26 -19.50
N HIS A 138 7.44 17.03 -18.67
CA HIS A 138 7.29 17.76 -17.39
C HIS A 138 7.21 16.89 -16.12
N PHE A 139 7.08 15.58 -16.27
CA PHE A 139 7.25 14.60 -15.20
C PHE A 139 8.11 13.49 -15.78
N SER A 140 9.17 13.05 -15.08
CA SER A 140 9.99 11.92 -15.53
C SER A 140 9.06 10.77 -15.91
N GLY A 141 9.11 10.34 -17.16
CA GLY A 141 8.09 9.54 -17.84
C GLY A 141 8.00 8.06 -17.43
N GLU A 142 8.18 7.77 -16.14
CA GLU A 142 8.10 6.43 -15.56
C GLU A 142 6.90 6.42 -14.61
N GLY A 143 5.98 5.45 -14.77
CA GLY A 143 4.87 5.30 -13.83
C GLY A 143 5.44 4.92 -12.46
N GLU A 144 5.15 5.69 -11.42
CA GLU A 144 5.83 5.60 -10.13
C GLU A 144 4.85 5.75 -8.96
N TRP A 145 5.26 5.26 -7.80
CA TRP A 145 4.58 5.48 -6.53
C TRP A 145 5.00 6.81 -5.92
N GLY A 146 4.03 7.58 -5.43
CA GLY A 146 4.26 8.81 -4.68
C GLY A 146 3.68 8.70 -3.27
N TRP A 147 4.39 9.19 -2.26
CA TRP A 147 3.89 9.26 -0.89
C TRP A 147 3.46 10.68 -0.57
N TRP A 148 2.27 10.83 -0.01
CA TRP A 148 1.82 12.09 0.55
C TRP A 148 1.28 11.85 1.95
N GLY A 149 1.85 12.56 2.93
CA GLY A 149 1.29 12.65 4.27
C GLY A 149 1.88 11.66 5.28
N ALA A 150 2.83 12.16 6.07
CA ALA A 150 2.87 11.79 7.47
C ALA A 150 1.62 12.41 8.15
N GLY A 151 0.59 11.59 8.36
CA GLY A 151 -0.51 11.85 9.30
C GLY A 151 -1.37 13.08 9.01
N LEU A 152 -2.36 12.95 8.12
CA LEU A 152 -3.50 13.85 8.14
C LEU A 152 -4.51 13.31 9.17
N MET A 153 -4.48 13.88 10.38
CA MET A 153 -5.46 13.62 11.42
C MET A 153 -6.85 14.03 10.92
N ILE A 154 -7.74 13.07 10.73
CA ILE A 154 -9.18 13.32 10.84
C ILE A 154 -9.65 12.55 12.07
N ILE A 155 -9.64 13.21 13.22
CA ILE A 155 -10.43 12.78 14.38
C ILE A 155 -11.88 13.06 13.99
N MET A 156 -12.54 12.10 13.35
CA MET A 156 -14.01 12.15 13.27
C MET A 156 -14.52 11.77 14.66
N MET A 157 -14.78 12.79 15.49
CA MET A 157 -15.71 12.62 16.61
C MET A 157 -17.05 12.26 15.99
N VAL A 158 -17.40 10.97 15.96
CA VAL A 158 -18.77 10.55 15.70
C VAL A 158 -19.55 10.96 16.95
N PRO A 159 -20.50 11.91 16.87
CA PRO A 159 -21.34 12.22 18.01
C PRO A 159 -22.19 10.98 18.29
N MET A 160 -21.87 10.26 19.37
CA MET A 160 -22.77 9.28 19.97
C MET A 160 -24.04 10.01 20.40
N MET A 161 -25.05 10.00 19.55
CA MET A 161 -26.42 10.30 19.96
C MET A 161 -26.88 9.14 20.83
N VAL A 162 -26.69 9.29 22.14
CA VAL A 162 -27.39 8.51 23.16
C VAL A 162 -28.88 8.86 23.01
N LEU A 163 -29.61 8.06 22.24
CA LEU A 163 -31.07 8.03 22.31
C LEU A 163 -31.45 7.27 23.58
N VAL A 164 -31.59 8.01 24.68
CA VAL A 164 -32.46 7.63 25.79
C VAL A 164 -33.80 8.28 25.52
N LEU A 165 -34.77 7.49 25.07
CA LEU A 165 -36.21 7.64 25.31
C LEU A 165 -36.85 6.25 25.23
#